data_AF-A0A938H8N0-F1
#
_entry.id   AF-A0A938H8N0-F1
#
_cell.length_a   1.000
_cell.length_b   1.000
_cell.length_c   1.000
_cell.angle_alpha   90.00
_cell.angle_beta   90.00
_cell.angle_gamma   90.00
#
_symmetry.space_group_name_H-M   'P 1'
#
loop_
_entity.id
_entity.type
_entity.pdbx_description
1 polymer ?
#
loop_
_entity_poly.entity_id
_entity_poly.type
_entity_poly.pdbx_seq_one_letter_code
_entity_poly.pdbx_strand_id
1 'polypeptide(L)'
;MKPVAFFGRAANGVLLAFVLVGIALLQSCRWEEKANESESPSPSNETSLVSVPEFQGDSAMAWVERQVAFGPRIPGTKAHQACGDW
;
A
#
# COMPACT_ATOMS: atom_id res chain seq x y z
N MET A 1 61.98 2.72 -12.00
CA MET A 1 60.73 2.02 -12.39
C MET A 1 59.66 2.39 -11.37
N LYS A 2 58.60 3.11 -11.76
CA LYS A 2 57.56 3.66 -10.87
C LYS A 2 56.31 2.80 -10.97
N PRO A 3 55.77 2.20 -9.89
CA PRO A 3 54.48 1.54 -9.95
C PRO A 3 53.37 2.60 -9.78
N VAL A 4 52.69 2.88 -10.89
CA VAL A 4 51.35 3.49 -10.91
C VAL A 4 50.34 2.37 -10.64
N ALA A 5 49.23 2.73 -10.00
CA ALA A 5 47.99 1.95 -9.82
C ALA A 5 47.86 1.10 -8.54
N PHE A 6 47.61 1.77 -7.41
CA PHE A 6 46.90 1.15 -6.27
C PHE A 6 45.66 1.93 -5.79
N PHE A 7 45.43 3.15 -6.30
CA PHE A 7 44.35 4.02 -5.80
C PHE A 7 42.98 3.81 -6.49
N GLY A 8 42.89 2.93 -7.50
CA GLY A 8 41.68 2.78 -8.34
C GLY A 8 40.70 1.67 -7.92
N ARG A 9 41.09 0.71 -7.07
CA ARG A 9 40.26 -0.47 -6.75
C ARG A 9 39.16 -0.18 -5.73
N ALA A 10 39.45 0.67 -4.73
CA ALA A 10 38.48 1.01 -3.68
C ALA A 10 37.39 1.96 -4.19
N ALA A 11 37.77 3.00 -4.95
CA ALA A 11 36.82 3.94 -5.54
C ALA A 11 35.86 3.25 -6.52
N ASN A 12 36.36 2.34 -7.36
CA ASN A 12 35.52 1.55 -8.28
C ASN A 12 34.62 0.54 -7.55
N GLY A 13 35.05 -0.01 -6.42
CA GLY A 13 34.21 -0.88 -5.58
C GLY A 13 33.08 -0.12 -4.88
N VAL A 14 33.35 1.09 -4.40
CA VAL A 14 32.33 1.97 -3.81
C VAL A 14 31.37 2.49 -4.90
N LEU A 15 31.88 2.87 -6.08
CA LEU A 15 31.04 3.24 -7.23
C LEU A 15 30.16 2.07 -7.70
N LEU A 16 30.70 0.84 -7.76
CA LEU A 16 29.91 -0.37 -8.05
C LEU A 16 28.84 -0.61 -7.00
N ALA A 17 29.15 -0.43 -5.72
CA ALA A 17 28.18 -0.58 -4.64
C ALA A 17 27.03 0.44 -4.76
N PHE A 18 27.33 1.71 -5.05
CA PHE A 18 26.31 2.74 -5.27
C PHE A 18 25.45 2.46 -6.52
N VAL A 19 26.04 1.96 -7.61
CA VAL A 19 25.31 1.57 -8.82
C VAL A 19 24.39 0.37 -8.54
N LEU A 20 24.85 -0.65 -7.81
CA LEU A 20 24.04 -1.82 -7.46
C LEU A 20 22.86 -1.47 -6.54
N VAL A 21 23.08 -0.58 -5.57
CA VAL A 21 21.99 -0.05 -4.71
C VAL A 21 20.99 0.77 -5.52
N GLY A 22 21.45 1.60 -6.46
CA GLY A 22 20.58 2.38 -7.35
C GLY A 22 19.68 1.50 -8.23
N ILE A 23 20.21 0.40 -8.78
CA ILE A 23 19.43 -0.56 -9.59
C ILE A 23 18.36 -1.27 -8.74
N ALA A 24 18.66 -1.59 -7.49
CA ALA A 24 17.70 -2.25 -6.58
C ALA A 24 16.49 -1.35 -6.27
N LEU A 25 16.67 -0.03 -6.21
CA LEU A 25 15.59 0.93 -5.92
C LEU A 25 14.64 1.16 -7.11
N LEU A 26 15.02 0.79 -8.33
CA LEU A 26 14.16 0.94 -9.52
C LEU A 26 13.15 -0.21 -9.71
N GLN A 27 13.18 -1.24 -8.85
CA GLN A 27 12.24 -2.38 -8.90
C GLN A 27 10.85 -2.06 -8.28
N SER A 28 10.64 -0.86 -7.72
CA SER A 28 9.36 -0.49 -7.10
C SER A 28 8.29 0.00 -8.08
N CYS A 29 8.66 0.29 -9.34
CA CYS A 29 7.68 0.56 -10.40
C CYS A 29 7.22 -0.75 -11.06
N ARG A 30 6.40 -1.53 -10.34
CA ARG A 30 5.51 -2.51 -10.97
C ARG A 30 4.20 -1.80 -11.31
N TRP A 31 4.14 -1.26 -12.53
CA TRP A 31 2.91 -0.73 -13.12
C TRP A 31 2.08 -1.93 -13.60
N GLU A 32 0.99 -2.22 -12.89
CA GLU A 32 0.06 -3.29 -13.27
C GLU A 32 -1.04 -2.71 -14.15
N GLU A 33 -0.95 -2.96 -15.46
CA GLU A 33 -2.04 -2.70 -16.38
C GLU A 33 -3.10 -3.76 -16.17
N LYS A 34 -4.26 -3.37 -15.62
CA LYS A 34 -5.45 -4.23 -15.60
C LYS A 34 -5.88 -4.45 -17.05
N ALA A 35 -5.41 -5.53 -17.67
CA ALA A 35 -6.03 -6.06 -18.86
C ALA A 35 -7.48 -6.45 -18.50
N ASN A 36 -8.46 -5.84 -19.18
CA ASN A 36 -9.83 -6.31 -19.14
C ASN A 36 -9.88 -7.70 -19.77
N GLU A 37 -9.91 -8.74 -18.93
CA GLU A 37 -10.25 -10.09 -19.38
C GLU A 37 -11.75 -10.14 -19.68
N SER A 38 -12.02 -10.29 -20.98
CA SER A 38 -13.31 -10.67 -21.55
C SER A 38 -13.86 -11.90 -20.81
N GLU A 39 -15.10 -11.78 -20.35
CA GLU A 39 -15.86 -12.86 -19.74
C GLU A 39 -15.94 -14.07 -20.69
N SER A 40 -15.44 -15.22 -20.22
CA SER A 40 -15.73 -16.54 -20.78
C SER A 40 -16.43 -17.35 -19.68
N PRO A 41 -17.56 -18.02 -19.97
CA PRO A 41 -18.36 -18.67 -18.93
C PRO A 41 -17.66 -19.95 -18.47
N SER A 42 -17.13 -19.92 -17.26
CA SER A 42 -16.53 -21.06 -16.54
C SER A 42 -17.62 -21.80 -15.74
N PRO A 43 -17.54 -23.14 -15.57
CA PRO A 43 -18.65 -23.97 -15.14
C PRO A 43 -19.04 -23.68 -13.69
N SER A 44 -20.34 -23.78 -13.41
CA SER A 44 -20.96 -23.57 -12.11
C SER A 44 -20.32 -24.43 -11.02
N ASN A 45 -19.30 -23.87 -10.37
CA ASN A 45 -18.79 -24.36 -9.11
C ASN A 45 -19.85 -24.03 -8.06
N GLU A 46 -20.55 -25.06 -7.58
CA GLU A 46 -21.47 -25.02 -6.44
C GLU A 46 -20.76 -24.27 -5.29
N THR A 47 -21.08 -22.99 -5.17
CA THR A 47 -20.41 -22.10 -4.22
C THR A 47 -20.97 -22.47 -2.87
N SER A 48 -20.16 -23.13 -2.03
CA SER A 48 -20.51 -23.36 -0.63
C SER A 48 -20.94 -22.02 -0.05
N LEU A 49 -22.22 -21.88 0.30
CA LEU A 49 -22.76 -20.65 0.88
C LEU A 49 -22.06 -20.45 2.22
N VAL A 50 -21.04 -19.59 2.23
CA VAL A 50 -20.36 -19.18 3.45
C VAL A 50 -21.40 -18.46 4.29
N SER A 51 -21.53 -18.84 5.56
CA SER A 51 -22.42 -18.14 6.48
C SER A 51 -21.93 -16.70 6.66
N VAL A 52 -22.71 -15.75 6.15
CA VAL A 52 -22.45 -14.32 6.28
C VAL A 52 -23.06 -13.84 7.60
N PRO A 53 -22.33 -13.09 8.44
CA PRO A 53 -22.91 -12.47 9.62
C PRO A 53 -24.04 -11.51 9.25
N GLU A 54 -25.09 -11.48 10.07
CA GLU A 54 -26.18 -10.52 9.93
C GLU A 54 -25.71 -9.10 10.20
N PHE A 55 -26.15 -8.15 9.37
CA PHE A 55 -25.90 -6.73 9.57
C PHE A 55 -26.87 -6.14 10.61
N GLN A 56 -26.34 -5.59 11.69
CA GLN A 56 -27.15 -4.91 12.71
C GLN A 56 -27.23 -3.40 12.44
N GLY A 57 -28.37 -2.95 11.88
CA GLY A 57 -28.59 -1.55 11.52
C GLY A 57 -28.52 -0.57 12.71
N ASP A 58 -29.06 -0.94 13.85
CA ASP A 58 -29.04 -0.09 15.05
C ASP A 58 -27.62 0.19 15.54
N SER A 59 -26.76 -0.83 15.50
CA SER A 59 -25.34 -0.67 15.85
C SER A 59 -24.61 0.23 14.85
N ALA A 60 -24.89 0.06 13.56
CA ALA A 60 -24.32 0.90 12.52
C ALA A 60 -24.73 2.37 12.69
N MET A 61 -26.01 2.63 12.99
CA MET A 61 -26.50 3.97 13.25
C MET A 61 -25.88 4.59 14.50
N ALA A 62 -25.69 3.82 15.58
CA ALA A 62 -25.00 4.30 16.78
C ALA A 62 -23.54 4.73 16.49
N TRP A 63 -22.84 4.05 15.57
CA TRP A 63 -21.49 4.46 15.13
C TRP A 63 -21.51 5.74 14.30
N VAL A 64 -22.54 5.95 13.47
CA VAL A 64 -22.71 7.20 12.70
C VAL A 64 -23.00 8.36 13.64
N GLU A 65 -23.92 8.18 14.58
CA GLU A 65 -24.25 9.20 15.59
C GLU A 65 -23.01 9.63 16.38
N ARG A 66 -22.16 8.66 16.77
CA ARG A 66 -20.92 8.97 17.48
C ARG A 66 -19.96 9.81 16.63
N GLN A 67 -19.80 9.51 15.35
CA GLN A 67 -18.96 10.31 14.44
C GLN A 67 -19.49 11.75 14.27
N VAL A 68 -20.81 11.90 14.20
CA VAL A 68 -21.47 13.21 14.07
C VAL A 68 -21.33 14.02 15.37
N ALA A 69 -21.36 13.36 16.53
CA ALA A 69 -21.22 14.01 17.83
C ALA A 69 -19.86 14.70 18.05
N PHE A 70 -18.79 14.30 17.34
CA PHE A 70 -17.51 15.02 17.38
C PHE A 70 -17.53 16.39 16.67
N GLY A 71 -18.51 16.63 15.78
CA GLY A 71 -18.60 17.82 14.93
C GLY A 71 -18.07 17.61 13.50
N PRO A 72 -17.84 18.69 12.72
CA PRO A 72 -17.32 18.59 11.35
C PRO A 72 -15.87 18.07 11.29
N ARG A 73 -15.60 17.00 10.52
CA ARG A 73 -14.28 16.35 10.38
C ARG A 73 -13.41 17.07 9.34
N ILE A 74 -13.20 18.37 9.53
CA ILE A 74 -12.34 19.16 8.66
C ILE A 74 -10.87 18.81 8.99
N PRO A 75 -10.04 18.39 8.01
CA PRO A 75 -8.66 18.01 8.26
C PRO A 75 -7.88 19.08 9.04
N GLY A 76 -7.09 18.63 10.02
CA GLY A 76 -6.31 19.51 10.91
C GLY A 76 -7.09 20.10 12.10
N THR A 77 -8.41 19.92 12.17
CA THR A 77 -9.19 20.34 13.34
C THR A 77 -9.16 19.32 14.48
N LYS A 78 -9.49 19.76 15.70
CA LYS A 78 -9.62 18.88 16.87
C LYS A 78 -10.70 17.81 16.69
N ALA A 79 -11.81 18.14 16.03
CA ALA A 79 -12.89 17.20 15.75
C ALA A 79 -12.46 16.07 14.81
N HIS A 80 -11.65 16.38 13.78
CA HIS A 80 -11.07 15.37 12.90
C HIS A 80 -10.12 14.43 13.65
N GLN A 81 -9.25 14.95 14.52
CA GLN A 81 -8.36 14.12 15.34
C GLN A 81 -9.15 13.24 16.32
N ALA A 82 -10.04 13.85 17.11
CA ALA A 82 -10.84 13.13 18.10
C ALA A 82 -11.72 12.02 17.50
N CYS A 83 -12.26 12.23 16.29
CA CYS A 83 -13.03 11.20 15.59
C CYS A 83 -12.16 10.07 15.04
N GLY A 84 -10.87 10.31 14.74
CA GLY A 84 -9.94 9.29 14.25
C GLY A 84 -9.24 8.50 15.36
N ASP A 85 -9.12 9.09 16.56
CA ASP A 85 -8.60 8.42 17.76
C ASP A 85 -9.63 7.47 18.41
N TRP A 86 -10.91 7.65 18.08
CA TRP A 86 -12.01 6.76 18.45
C TRP A 86 -12.11 5.57 17.48
#